data_AF-A0A212C6U1-F1
#
_entry.id   AF-A0A212C6U1-F1
#
_cell.length_a   1.000
_cell.length_b   1.000
_cell.length_c   1.000
_cell.angle_alpha   90.00
_cell.angle_beta   90.00
_cell.angle_gamma   90.00
#
_symmetry.space_group_name_H-M   'P 1'
#
loop_
_entity.id
_entity.type
_entity.pdbx_description
1 polymer ?
#
loop_
_entity_poly.entity_id
_entity_poly.type
_entity_poly.pdbx_seq_one_letter_code
_entity_poly.pdbx_strand_id
1 'polypeptide(L)'
;MPRLLQGSTNAKELSSKGVKIWDANGSRDFLDSLGFSNRAEGDLGPVYGFQWRHFGAEYKDMDSDYSGQGVDQLQKVIDTIKTNPNDRRIILCAWNPKGDFVHTLGDAHVYLNHIEPLKTQREPRPFPKLKILRKVEKIDDFKAEDFQIEGYNPHPTIKMEMAV
;
A
#
# COMPACT_ATOMS: atom_id res chain seq x y z
N MET A 1 -5.42 3.56 -9.11
CA MET A 1 -4.57 2.91 -8.08
C MET A 1 -4.93 1.43 -7.97
N PRO A 2 -4.27 0.51 -8.70
CA PRO A 2 -4.35 -0.92 -8.39
C PRO A 2 -2.99 -1.61 -8.15
N ARG A 3 -1.86 -0.86 -8.15
CA ARG A 3 -0.49 -1.40 -8.13
C ARG A 3 -0.23 -2.46 -7.03
N LEU A 4 -0.66 -2.18 -5.79
CA LEU A 4 -0.54 -3.13 -4.67
C LEU A 4 -1.42 -4.38 -4.83
N LEU A 5 -2.63 -4.23 -5.38
CA LEU A 5 -3.52 -5.36 -5.65
C LEU A 5 -2.90 -6.26 -6.73
N GLN A 6 -2.25 -5.65 -7.73
CA GLN A 6 -1.54 -6.34 -8.82
C GLN A 6 -0.19 -6.94 -8.42
N GLY A 7 0.22 -6.85 -7.15
CA GLY A 7 1.49 -7.43 -6.68
C GLY A 7 2.75 -6.60 -6.95
N SER A 8 2.65 -5.47 -7.65
CA SER A 8 3.81 -4.66 -8.05
C SER A 8 4.53 -4.04 -6.84
N THR A 9 5.86 -4.07 -6.92
CA THR A 9 6.83 -3.54 -5.95
C THR A 9 7.60 -2.33 -6.49
N ASN A 10 7.25 -1.85 -7.70
CA ASN A 10 7.94 -0.76 -8.38
C ASN A 10 7.36 0.61 -7.96
N ALA A 11 8.18 1.46 -7.34
CA ALA A 11 7.78 2.81 -6.94
C ALA A 11 7.59 3.77 -8.14
N LYS A 12 8.37 3.59 -9.21
CA LYS A 12 8.32 4.43 -10.44
C LYS A 12 6.98 4.28 -11.15
N GLU A 13 6.33 3.14 -11.00
CA GLU A 13 4.95 2.87 -11.42
C GLU A 13 3.90 3.76 -10.71
N LEU A 14 4.15 4.26 -9.50
CA LEU A 14 3.31 5.27 -8.82
C LEU A 14 3.78 6.69 -9.14
N SER A 15 5.10 6.91 -9.13
CA SER A 15 5.73 8.20 -9.38
C SER A 15 5.38 8.79 -10.76
N SER A 16 5.30 7.94 -11.79
CA SER A 16 4.84 8.26 -13.16
C SER A 16 3.37 8.69 -13.26
N LYS A 17 2.56 8.44 -12.22
CA LYS A 17 1.17 8.87 -12.09
C LYS A 17 1.00 10.05 -11.12
N GLY A 18 2.09 10.72 -10.77
CA GLY A 18 2.12 11.85 -9.82
C GLY A 18 1.99 11.45 -8.35
N VAL A 19 2.02 10.15 -8.02
CA VAL A 19 1.92 9.65 -6.64
C VAL A 19 3.32 9.43 -6.09
N LYS A 20 3.75 10.34 -5.21
CA LYS A 20 5.16 10.49 -4.78
C LYS A 20 5.52 9.86 -3.43
N ILE A 21 4.57 9.17 -2.78
CA ILE A 21 4.70 8.68 -1.40
C ILE A 21 5.79 7.62 -1.18
N TRP A 22 6.29 7.00 -2.25
CA TRP A 22 7.35 5.98 -2.21
C TRP A 22 8.68 6.46 -2.83
N ASP A 23 8.74 7.69 -3.36
CA ASP A 23 9.90 8.17 -4.12
C ASP A 23 11.16 8.25 -3.22
N ALA A 24 11.01 8.65 -1.95
CA ALA A 24 12.12 8.71 -1.00
C ALA A 24 12.62 7.30 -0.62
N ASN A 25 11.73 6.39 -0.24
CA ASN A 25 12.10 5.03 0.18
C ASN A 25 12.55 4.13 -0.98
N GLY A 26 12.22 4.49 -2.23
CA GLY A 26 12.74 3.85 -3.44
C GLY A 26 13.97 4.52 -4.03
N SER A 27 14.47 5.62 -3.45
CA SER A 27 15.63 6.36 -3.98
C SER A 27 16.92 5.55 -3.87
N ARG A 28 17.88 5.84 -4.76
CA ARG A 28 19.21 5.20 -4.76
C ARG A 28 19.90 5.33 -3.40
N ASP A 29 19.94 6.55 -2.87
CA ASP A 29 20.61 6.89 -1.60
C ASP A 29 19.99 6.13 -0.41
N PHE A 30 18.65 6.00 -0.35
CA PHE A 30 17.97 5.26 0.72
C PHE A 30 18.15 3.75 0.59
N LEU A 31 18.12 3.20 -0.63
CA LEU A 31 18.41 1.79 -0.84
C LEU A 31 19.88 1.45 -0.49
N ASP A 32 20.82 2.35 -0.77
CA ASP A 32 22.23 2.19 -0.41
C ASP A 32 22.47 2.31 1.09
N SER A 33 21.77 3.21 1.80
CA SER A 33 21.86 3.32 3.26
C SER A 33 21.37 2.06 3.99
N LEU A 34 20.47 1.30 3.38
CA LEU A 34 20.01 -0.02 3.83
C LEU A 34 20.87 -1.20 3.33
N GLY A 35 21.94 -0.93 2.56
CA GLY A 35 22.83 -1.96 2.01
C GLY A 35 22.30 -2.67 0.74
N PHE A 36 21.19 -2.22 0.15
CA PHE A 36 20.61 -2.77 -1.08
C PHE A 36 21.25 -2.21 -2.35
N SER A 37 22.58 -2.15 -2.40
CA SER A 37 23.35 -1.59 -3.53
C SER A 37 23.10 -2.27 -4.88
N ASN A 38 22.82 -3.59 -4.87
CA ASN A 38 22.51 -4.36 -6.07
C ASN A 38 21.05 -4.24 -6.54
N ARG A 39 20.16 -3.67 -5.72
CA ARG A 39 18.74 -3.52 -6.06
C ARG A 39 18.53 -2.27 -6.93
N ALA A 40 17.70 -2.34 -7.96
CA ALA A 40 17.43 -1.19 -8.83
C ALA A 40 16.74 -0.03 -8.07
N GLU A 41 17.03 1.22 -8.46
CA GLU A 41 16.28 2.37 -7.91
C GLU A 41 14.80 2.25 -8.27
N GLY A 42 13.93 2.40 -7.26
CA GLY A 42 12.49 2.24 -7.35
C GLY A 42 11.99 0.83 -7.03
N ASP A 43 12.86 -0.18 -6.91
CA ASP A 43 12.48 -1.50 -6.43
C ASP A 43 12.37 -1.48 -4.90
N LEU A 44 11.15 -1.60 -4.38
CA LEU A 44 10.88 -1.58 -2.94
C LEU A 44 11.18 -2.92 -2.25
N GLY A 45 11.49 -3.98 -3.01
CA GLY A 45 11.56 -5.35 -2.50
C GLY A 45 10.18 -5.97 -2.26
N PRO A 46 10.10 -7.12 -1.57
CA PRO A 46 8.87 -7.90 -1.40
C PRO A 46 7.91 -7.29 -0.35
N VAL A 47 7.41 -6.08 -0.62
CA VAL A 47 6.49 -5.31 0.23
C VAL A 47 5.02 -5.76 0.05
N TYR A 48 4.06 -4.99 0.57
CA TYR A 48 2.64 -5.37 0.74
C TYR A 48 2.02 -6.13 -0.43
N GLY A 49 2.11 -5.59 -1.67
CA GLY A 49 1.50 -6.22 -2.83
C GLY A 49 2.07 -7.60 -3.13
N PHE A 50 3.40 -7.73 -3.06
CA PHE A 50 4.08 -9.01 -3.22
C PHE A 50 3.63 -10.02 -2.15
N GLN A 51 3.54 -9.61 -0.88
CA GLN A 51 3.04 -10.49 0.17
C GLN A 51 1.56 -10.86 -0.02
N TRP A 52 0.73 -9.98 -0.60
CA TRP A 52 -0.68 -10.28 -0.85
C TRP A 52 -0.91 -11.26 -2.01
N ARG A 53 -0.08 -11.23 -3.05
CA ARG A 53 -0.25 -12.06 -4.27
C ARG A 53 0.73 -13.24 -4.36
N HIS A 54 1.89 -13.17 -3.72
CA HIS A 54 3.02 -14.10 -3.85
C HIS A 54 3.64 -14.49 -2.50
N PHE A 55 2.84 -14.59 -1.44
CA PHE A 55 3.36 -14.83 -0.08
C PHE A 55 4.28 -16.06 -0.01
N GLY A 56 5.49 -15.88 0.54
CA GLY A 56 6.47 -16.95 0.67
C GLY A 56 7.28 -17.29 -0.59
N ALA A 57 6.99 -16.67 -1.75
CA ALA A 57 7.85 -16.78 -2.93
C ALA A 57 9.26 -16.22 -2.66
N GLU A 58 10.23 -16.63 -3.49
CA GLU A 58 11.58 -16.08 -3.47
C GLU A 58 11.63 -14.82 -4.34
N TYR A 59 11.89 -13.67 -3.71
CA TYR A 59 12.04 -12.40 -4.42
C TYR A 59 13.38 -12.34 -5.14
N LYS A 60 13.36 -11.85 -6.38
CA LYS A 60 14.54 -11.62 -7.23
C LYS A 60 14.74 -10.13 -7.43
N ASP A 61 13.79 -9.51 -8.13
CA ASP A 61 13.72 -8.09 -8.48
C ASP A 61 12.26 -7.69 -8.78
N MET A 62 12.00 -6.40 -9.00
CA MET A 62 10.67 -5.87 -9.32
C MET A 62 10.16 -6.19 -10.74
N ASP A 63 11.00 -6.68 -11.65
CA ASP A 63 10.68 -6.88 -13.07
C ASP A 63 10.41 -8.37 -13.41
N SER A 64 10.75 -9.28 -12.50
CA SER A 64 10.52 -10.73 -12.60
C SER A 64 9.03 -11.11 -12.61
N ASP A 65 8.68 -12.12 -13.40
CA ASP A 65 7.34 -12.75 -13.35
C ASP A 65 7.22 -13.69 -12.15
N TYR A 66 6.27 -13.38 -11.26
CA TYR A 66 5.93 -14.18 -10.07
C TYR A 66 4.61 -14.96 -10.23
N SER A 67 4.04 -15.03 -11.44
CA SER A 67 2.82 -15.76 -11.74
C SER A 67 2.89 -17.22 -11.26
N GLY A 68 1.93 -17.62 -10.44
CA GLY A 68 1.87 -18.96 -9.85
C GLY A 68 2.88 -19.25 -8.73
N GLN A 69 3.70 -18.27 -8.33
CA GLN A 69 4.67 -18.42 -7.23
C GLN A 69 4.09 -17.92 -5.89
N GLY A 70 4.42 -18.62 -4.82
CA GLY A 70 3.97 -18.30 -3.46
C GLY A 70 2.48 -18.59 -3.25
N VAL A 71 1.86 -17.83 -2.33
CA VAL A 71 0.43 -17.92 -2.04
C VAL A 71 -0.26 -16.59 -2.35
N ASP A 72 -1.21 -16.62 -3.28
CA ASP A 72 -2.16 -15.52 -3.51
C ASP A 72 -3.20 -15.50 -2.38
N GLN A 73 -2.90 -14.71 -1.34
CA GLN A 73 -3.78 -14.51 -0.21
C GLN A 73 -5.01 -13.67 -0.59
N LEU A 74 -4.85 -12.69 -1.47
CA LEU A 74 -5.93 -11.80 -1.90
C LEU A 74 -7.03 -12.60 -2.62
N GLN A 75 -6.66 -13.47 -3.55
CA GLN A 75 -7.60 -14.32 -4.26
C GLN A 75 -8.29 -15.30 -3.31
N LYS A 76 -7.55 -15.94 -2.39
CA LYS A 76 -8.12 -16.82 -1.34
C LYS A 76 -9.14 -16.10 -0.44
N VAL A 77 -8.87 -14.85 -0.07
CA VAL A 77 -9.79 -14.00 0.71
C VAL A 77 -11.06 -13.71 -0.10
N ILE A 78 -10.93 -13.31 -1.36
CA ILE A 78 -12.07 -13.02 -2.24
C ILE A 78 -12.95 -14.26 -2.45
N ASP A 79 -12.35 -15.43 -2.68
CA ASP A 79 -13.08 -16.67 -2.90
C ASP A 79 -13.75 -17.16 -1.61
N THR A 80 -13.08 -17.04 -0.46
CA THR A 80 -13.70 -17.37 0.85
C THR A 80 -14.87 -16.43 1.16
N ILE A 81 -14.76 -15.12 0.90
CA ILE A 81 -15.89 -14.18 1.06
C ILE A 81 -17.09 -14.58 0.18
N LYS A 82 -16.85 -15.04 -1.05
CA LYS A 82 -17.90 -15.45 -1.98
C LYS A 82 -18.55 -16.79 -1.63
N THR A 83 -17.80 -17.72 -1.03
CA THR A 83 -18.23 -19.13 -0.86
C THR A 83 -18.50 -19.54 0.59
N ASN A 84 -17.84 -18.91 1.56
CA ASN A 84 -18.00 -19.14 3.00
C ASN A 84 -17.85 -17.82 3.79
N PRO A 85 -18.78 -16.85 3.65
CA PRO A 85 -18.64 -15.51 4.23
C PRO A 85 -18.59 -15.47 5.77
N ASN A 86 -19.01 -16.55 6.44
CA ASN A 86 -18.96 -16.68 7.90
C ASN A 86 -17.65 -17.31 8.40
N ASP A 87 -16.68 -17.57 7.52
CA ASP A 87 -15.39 -18.11 7.92
C ASP A 87 -14.61 -17.09 8.78
N ARG A 88 -14.14 -17.54 9.94
CA ARG A 88 -13.37 -16.73 10.90
C ARG A 88 -11.88 -16.68 10.56
N ARG A 89 -11.48 -17.17 9.39
CA ARG A 89 -10.10 -17.24 8.88
C ARG A 89 -9.86 -16.42 7.61
N ILE A 90 -10.79 -15.52 7.27
CA ILE A 90 -10.61 -14.54 6.19
C ILE A 90 -9.56 -13.51 6.64
N ILE A 91 -8.29 -13.83 6.39
CA ILE A 91 -7.12 -13.08 6.85
C ILE A 91 -6.22 -12.78 5.65
N LEU A 92 -5.75 -11.54 5.55
CA LEU A 92 -4.75 -11.09 4.57
C LEU A 92 -3.54 -10.54 5.35
N CYS A 93 -2.38 -11.16 5.20
CA CYS A 93 -1.20 -10.84 5.99
C CYS A 93 -0.05 -10.29 5.12
N ALA A 94 0.41 -9.07 5.40
CA ALA A 94 1.66 -8.55 4.81
C ALA A 94 2.91 -8.99 5.59
N TRP A 95 2.75 -9.72 6.70
CA TRP A 95 3.82 -10.11 7.59
C TRP A 95 4.46 -11.43 7.18
N ASN A 96 5.74 -11.41 6.80
CA ASN A 96 6.49 -12.61 6.41
C ASN A 96 7.85 -12.62 7.12
N PRO A 97 8.09 -13.49 8.12
CA PRO A 97 9.37 -13.54 8.85
C PRO A 97 10.60 -13.96 8.02
N LYS A 98 10.44 -14.33 6.74
CA LYS A 98 11.54 -14.49 5.78
C LYS A 98 12.02 -13.13 5.23
N GLY A 99 11.20 -12.08 5.35
CA GLY A 99 11.61 -10.68 5.26
C GLY A 99 11.70 -10.05 6.65
N ASP A 100 12.33 -8.88 6.74
CA ASP A 100 12.63 -8.24 8.02
C ASP A 100 11.37 -7.74 8.78
N PHE A 101 11.51 -7.68 10.11
CA PHE A 101 10.45 -7.39 11.09
C PHE A 101 10.31 -5.88 11.37
N VAL A 102 9.12 -5.26 11.21
CA VAL A 102 8.49 -4.13 11.99
C VAL A 102 7.06 -3.88 11.45
N HIS A 103 5.95 -3.67 12.20
CA HIS A 103 5.50 -4.02 13.57
C HIS A 103 3.94 -3.90 13.64
N THR A 104 3.25 -4.51 14.62
CA THR A 104 1.77 -4.40 14.82
C THR A 104 1.43 -3.33 15.87
N LEU A 105 0.75 -2.24 15.48
CA LEU A 105 0.31 -1.07 16.29
C LEU A 105 0.47 -1.21 17.83
N GLY A 106 1.67 -0.87 18.32
CA GLY A 106 1.95 -0.66 19.74
C GLY A 106 2.57 0.72 19.99
N ASP A 107 3.51 1.12 19.13
CA ASP A 107 4.07 2.47 19.13
C ASP A 107 3.14 3.43 18.37
N ALA A 108 2.51 4.34 19.11
CA ALA A 108 1.76 5.47 18.59
C ALA A 108 2.50 6.77 18.97
N HIS A 109 3.23 7.33 18.01
CA HIS A 109 4.07 8.52 18.20
C HIS A 109 3.63 9.70 17.34
N VAL A 110 4.14 10.88 17.70
CA VAL A 110 4.06 12.12 16.92
C VAL A 110 5.50 12.57 16.65
N TYR A 111 5.86 12.76 15.37
CA TYR A 111 7.16 13.32 15.03
C TYR A 111 7.27 14.77 15.53
N LEU A 112 8.46 15.17 15.99
CA LEU A 112 8.67 16.50 16.60
C LEU A 112 8.29 17.66 15.65
N ASN A 113 8.52 17.50 14.35
CA ASN A 113 8.14 18.47 13.31
C ASN A 113 6.63 18.51 13.01
N HIS A 114 5.82 17.59 13.56
CA HIS A 114 4.36 17.55 13.40
C HIS A 114 3.60 18.15 14.59
N ILE A 115 4.26 18.44 15.72
CA ILE A 115 3.61 18.94 16.94
C ILE A 115 2.83 20.24 16.70
N GLU A 116 3.48 21.27 16.14
CA GLU A 116 2.80 22.56 15.89
C GLU A 116 1.69 22.46 14.82
N PRO A 117 1.89 21.78 13.67
CA PRO A 117 0.80 21.48 12.75
C PRO A 117 -0.43 20.83 13.41
N LEU A 118 -0.22 19.81 14.25
CA LEU A 118 -1.28 19.01 14.87
C LEU A 118 -2.04 19.76 15.99
N LYS A 119 -1.43 20.76 16.64
CA LYS A 119 -2.11 21.65 17.59
C LYS A 119 -3.23 22.48 16.94
N THR A 120 -3.30 22.55 15.61
CA THR A 120 -4.40 23.18 14.88
C THR A 120 -5.67 22.31 14.96
N GLN A 121 -6.26 22.21 16.16
CA GLN A 121 -7.52 21.51 16.39
C GLN A 121 -8.65 22.20 15.60
N ARG A 122 -9.48 21.42 14.93
CA ARG A 122 -10.57 21.90 14.07
C ARG A 122 -11.82 21.07 14.31
N GLU A 123 -12.97 21.73 14.33
CA GLU A 123 -14.26 21.06 14.45
C GLU A 123 -14.48 20.08 13.29
N PRO A 124 -14.81 18.80 13.56
CA PRO A 124 -15.16 17.84 12.53
C PRO A 124 -16.33 18.32 11.68
N ARG A 125 -16.24 18.08 10.37
CA ARG A 125 -17.33 18.30 9.41
C ARG A 125 -17.98 16.95 9.04
N PRO A 126 -19.22 16.94 8.50
CA PRO A 126 -19.84 15.70 8.04
C PRO A 126 -18.93 14.91 7.08
N PHE A 127 -18.87 13.60 7.28
CA PHE A 127 -18.05 12.73 6.42
C PHE A 127 -18.56 12.71 4.96
N PRO A 128 -17.64 12.64 3.98
CA PRO A 128 -18.02 12.44 2.58
C PRO A 128 -18.58 11.03 2.35
N LYS A 129 -19.13 10.80 1.16
CA LYS A 129 -19.48 9.46 0.67
C LYS A 129 -18.54 9.07 -0.46
N LEU A 130 -18.12 7.81 -0.47
CA LEU A 130 -17.43 7.18 -1.60
C LEU A 130 -18.45 6.38 -2.41
N LYS A 131 -18.58 6.66 -3.70
CA LYS A 131 -19.34 5.87 -4.67
C LYS A 131 -18.38 5.13 -5.59
N ILE A 132 -18.71 3.86 -5.86
CA ILE A 132 -18.09 3.07 -6.92
C ILE A 132 -19.02 3.16 -8.13
N LEU A 133 -18.55 3.80 -9.21
CA LEU A 133 -19.36 4.13 -10.40
C LEU A 133 -19.57 2.94 -11.33
N ARG A 134 -18.63 1.99 -11.33
CA ARG A 134 -18.62 0.83 -12.24
C ARG A 134 -18.56 -0.46 -11.44
N LYS A 135 -19.45 -1.41 -11.75
CA LYS A 135 -19.29 -2.80 -11.32
C LYS A 135 -18.13 -3.42 -12.09
N VAL A 136 -17.17 -4.02 -11.38
CA VAL A 136 -16.07 -4.79 -11.95
C VAL A 136 -16.22 -6.26 -11.55
N GLU A 137 -15.73 -7.18 -12.39
CA GLU A 137 -15.80 -8.62 -12.11
C GLU A 137 -14.53 -9.15 -11.43
N LYS A 138 -13.36 -8.55 -11.73
CA LYS A 138 -12.09 -8.80 -11.03
C LYS A 138 -11.66 -7.56 -10.24
N ILE A 139 -11.03 -7.78 -9.08
CA ILE A 139 -10.56 -6.70 -8.21
C ILE A 139 -9.46 -5.85 -8.87
N ASP A 140 -8.66 -6.48 -9.74
CA ASP A 140 -7.54 -5.84 -10.44
C ASP A 140 -7.98 -4.91 -11.60
N ASP A 141 -9.27 -4.94 -11.97
CA ASP A 141 -9.84 -4.14 -13.06
C ASP A 141 -10.20 -2.69 -12.65
N PHE A 142 -10.05 -2.34 -11.36
CA PHE A 142 -10.39 -1.00 -10.83
C PHE A 142 -9.41 0.10 -11.30
N LYS A 143 -9.98 1.22 -11.75
CA LYS A 143 -9.30 2.44 -12.17
C LYS A 143 -9.63 3.60 -11.22
N ALA A 144 -8.90 4.72 -11.31
CA ALA A 144 -9.18 5.86 -10.41
C ALA A 144 -10.55 6.50 -10.74
N GLU A 145 -10.90 6.50 -12.02
CA GLU A 145 -12.14 6.99 -12.60
C GLU A 145 -13.40 6.22 -12.13
N ASP A 146 -13.23 5.02 -11.56
CA ASP A 146 -14.35 4.24 -11.00
C ASP A 146 -14.79 4.75 -9.62
N PHE A 147 -14.06 5.68 -9.00
CA PHE A 147 -14.31 6.18 -7.66
C PHE A 147 -14.73 7.65 -7.68
N GLN A 148 -15.92 7.96 -7.13
CA GLN A 148 -16.41 9.31 -6.95
C GLN A 148 -16.54 9.63 -5.46
N ILE A 149 -16.00 10.79 -5.04
CA ILE A 149 -16.19 11.29 -3.68
C ILE A 149 -17.26 12.40 -3.71
N GLU A 150 -18.31 12.23 -2.93
CA GLU A 150 -19.42 13.18 -2.79
C GLU A 150 -19.41 13.87 -1.42
N GLY A 151 -19.77 15.15 -1.37
CA GLY A 151 -19.89 15.91 -0.12
C GLY A 151 -18.55 16.20 0.58
N TYR A 152 -17.42 16.08 -0.12
CA TYR A 152 -16.10 16.34 0.46
C TYR A 152 -15.86 17.85 0.65
N ASN A 153 -16.07 18.31 1.88
CA ASN A 153 -15.86 19.69 2.31
C ASN A 153 -14.81 19.77 3.44
N PRO A 154 -13.54 19.42 3.18
CA PRO A 154 -12.49 19.43 4.20
C PRO A 154 -12.13 20.87 4.62
N HIS A 155 -11.46 21.00 5.76
CA HIS A 155 -10.70 22.21 6.08
C HIS A 155 -9.43 22.29 5.20
N PRO A 156 -8.80 23.47 5.03
CA PRO A 156 -7.61 23.63 4.20
C PRO A 156 -6.46 22.69 4.60
N THR A 157 -5.75 22.13 3.62
CA THR A 157 -4.64 21.18 3.82
C THR A 157 -3.62 21.68 4.82
N ILE A 158 -3.30 20.85 5.82
CA ILE A 158 -2.14 21.04 6.69
C ILE A 158 -0.98 20.29 6.03
N LYS A 159 0.12 21.00 5.74
CA LYS A 159 1.35 20.36 5.22
C LYS A 159 2.15 19.82 6.39
N MET A 160 2.59 18.57 6.27
CA MET A 160 3.51 17.91 7.20
C MET A 160 4.55 17.17 6.36
N GLU A 161 5.83 17.31 6.73
CA GLU A 161 6.94 16.70 5.99
C GLU A 161 7.15 15.26 6.47
N MET A 162 7.41 14.35 5.54
CA MET A 162 7.70 12.95 5.85
C MET A 162 9.09 12.83 6.45
N ALA A 163 9.22 12.13 7.58
CA ALA A 163 10.52 11.71 8.09
C ALA A 163 11.02 10.52 7.23
N VAL A 164 12.29 10.55 6.86
CA VAL A 164 13.00 9.53 6.07
C VAL A 164 14.26 9.12 6.81
#